data_AF-A0A2V9GFY8-F1
#
_entry.id   AF-A0A2V9GFY8-F1
#
_cell.length_a   1.000
_cell.length_b   1.000
_cell.length_c   1.000
_cell.angle_alpha   90.00
_cell.angle_beta   90.00
_cell.angle_gamma   90.00
#
_symmetry.space_group_name_H-M   'P 1'
#
loop_
_entity.id
_entity.type
_entity.pdbx_description
1 polymer ?
#
loop_
_entity_poly.entity_id
_entity_poly.type
_entity_poly.pdbx_seq_one_letter_code
_entity_poly.pdbx_strand_id
1 'polypeptide(L)'
;MGPDSPVELGISFKSDVNGYITGIRFHKGSNNTGTHVGNLWNSTGTLLGSATFTNETASGWQQVNFSTPVAITANTIYRASYHSTIGHYSVSSNYFTSSGADNAPLHAIRNTASTPNGPYCYGASSCYPANTYSSTNYWVDVAFTPGSTGTSGNGGSSNSYTLWPSTAVPSQIDAGADSAVELGVTFRANSSGYITGVRFYKSPLNTGTHVGNLWSSAGGLLASATFTNETASGWQQVNFSKPVAITANANYVASYHTNTAHLSVNPSYFATSGLSNGPLSAPANGNGSGNGVYLYGSGSGFPTYTYNSSNYWVDLVFTPNTGTTGSPLAVATTSLPNGTVSASYSQPLSASGGTSPYTWSLSSGSLPAGLALSSNGTISGTPTVAASSSFTVQVKDSTGATASAPLGMNIGTSALPMVSITTPVNGSTISGTVNLSGSATDTLGITSVQVSIDGGSYANASGTTSWTLTVNTTALSNGTHSFSAKVTDPSGRTATSSLLDLNVNNGSLASDCTLYASPSGSSSNSGTSPSSPKSFSGAASATGPGSVVCLLGGTYSFSSTFSPPASGTPSSWIVYKAYGDSPVYINYTGAPDGQVMFRFNGGSFPSNPAYLEFRNLNLNGQGNALDGFFCSGSHHLR
;
A
#
# COMPACT_ATOMS: atom_id res chain seq x y z
N MET A 1 2.41 -14.48 -50.38
CA MET A 1 2.13 -15.73 -51.12
C MET A 1 1.34 -16.64 -50.18
N GLY A 2 0.45 -17.48 -50.69
CA GLY A 2 -0.28 -18.47 -49.88
C GLY A 2 -1.78 -18.53 -50.21
N PRO A 3 -2.43 -19.70 -50.11
CA PRO A 3 -3.89 -19.80 -50.09
C PRO A 3 -4.44 -19.22 -48.79
N ASP A 4 -5.72 -18.82 -48.77
CA ASP A 4 -6.43 -18.38 -47.57
C ASP A 4 -6.69 -19.60 -46.64
N SER A 5 -5.66 -20.12 -45.99
CA SER A 5 -5.74 -21.31 -45.12
C SER A 5 -4.71 -21.26 -43.98
N PRO A 6 -5.13 -21.55 -42.73
CA PRO A 6 -4.23 -21.56 -41.58
C PRO A 6 -2.96 -22.40 -41.76
N VAL A 7 -1.81 -21.83 -41.41
CA VAL A 7 -0.50 -22.47 -41.58
C VAL A 7 0.47 -22.02 -40.49
N GLU A 8 1.30 -22.95 -40.02
CA GLU A 8 2.49 -22.67 -39.21
C GLU A 8 3.73 -22.72 -40.11
N LEU A 9 4.58 -21.70 -40.01
CA LEU A 9 5.78 -21.55 -40.83
C LEU A 9 6.96 -21.20 -39.93
N GLY A 10 8.16 -21.72 -40.23
CA GLY A 10 9.28 -21.51 -39.32
C GLY A 10 10.67 -21.59 -39.93
N ILE A 11 11.63 -21.76 -39.02
CA ILE A 11 13.06 -21.91 -39.29
C ILE A 11 13.69 -22.86 -38.27
N SER A 12 14.60 -23.73 -38.73
CA SER A 12 15.51 -24.49 -37.86
C SER A 12 16.77 -23.69 -37.60
N PHE A 13 17.16 -23.53 -36.34
CA PHE A 13 18.38 -22.80 -35.97
C PHE A 13 19.11 -23.45 -34.79
N LYS A 14 20.37 -23.05 -34.61
CA LYS A 14 21.16 -23.30 -33.39
C LYS A 14 21.92 -22.03 -33.01
N SER A 15 22.43 -21.99 -31.78
CA SER A 15 23.37 -20.95 -31.37
C SER A 15 24.74 -21.53 -31.02
N ASP A 16 25.82 -20.79 -31.27
CA ASP A 16 27.18 -21.15 -30.83
C ASP A 16 27.34 -21.08 -29.30
N VAL A 17 26.46 -20.35 -28.63
CA VAL A 17 26.55 -20.03 -27.20
C VAL A 17 25.24 -20.38 -26.50
N ASN A 18 25.31 -20.64 -25.19
CA ASN A 18 24.10 -20.74 -24.39
C ASN A 18 23.41 -19.38 -24.41
N GLY A 19 22.09 -19.34 -24.24
CA GLY A 19 21.41 -18.06 -24.08
C GLY A 19 19.92 -18.18 -23.93
N TYR A 20 19.23 -17.08 -24.21
CA TYR A 20 17.79 -16.98 -24.04
C TYR A 20 17.15 -16.49 -25.33
N ILE A 21 16.15 -17.21 -25.79
CA ILE A 21 15.22 -16.68 -26.79
C ILE A 21 14.20 -15.84 -26.06
N THR A 22 14.24 -14.54 -26.32
CA THR A 22 13.37 -13.54 -25.68
C THR A 22 12.10 -13.28 -26.48
N GLY A 23 12.03 -13.73 -27.73
CA GLY A 23 10.87 -13.53 -28.59
C GLY A 23 11.00 -14.13 -29.99
N ILE A 24 9.92 -14.03 -30.75
CA ILE A 24 9.82 -14.48 -32.15
C ILE A 24 9.58 -13.28 -33.04
N ARG A 25 10.19 -13.30 -34.22
CA ARG A 25 10.00 -12.33 -35.28
C ARG A 25 9.55 -13.00 -36.56
N PHE A 26 8.73 -12.32 -37.34
CA PHE A 26 8.45 -12.72 -38.72
C PHE A 26 8.22 -11.51 -39.61
N HIS A 27 8.50 -11.65 -40.91
CA HIS A 27 8.21 -10.62 -41.89
C HIS A 27 6.85 -10.86 -42.54
N LYS A 28 6.07 -9.78 -42.71
CA LYS A 28 4.74 -9.84 -43.33
C LYS A 28 4.53 -8.77 -44.40
N GLY A 29 3.65 -9.08 -45.35
CA GLY A 29 3.07 -8.09 -46.26
C GLY A 29 1.66 -7.69 -45.81
N SER A 30 1.09 -6.66 -46.45
CA SER A 30 -0.24 -6.09 -46.14
C SER A 30 -1.39 -7.10 -46.15
N ASN A 31 -1.27 -8.18 -46.92
CA ASN A 31 -2.30 -9.19 -47.07
C ASN A 31 -2.22 -10.31 -46.02
N ASN A 32 -1.14 -10.36 -45.23
CA ASN A 32 -1.03 -11.29 -44.12
C ASN A 32 -1.76 -10.72 -42.91
N THR A 33 -3.07 -10.89 -42.91
CA THR A 33 -3.97 -10.42 -41.86
C THR A 33 -4.34 -11.57 -40.92
N GLY A 34 -5.15 -11.30 -39.90
CA GLY A 34 -5.55 -12.31 -38.91
C GLY A 34 -4.62 -12.38 -37.71
N THR A 35 -4.80 -13.42 -36.90
CA THR A 35 -4.05 -13.60 -35.65
C THR A 35 -2.76 -14.35 -35.91
N HIS A 36 -1.68 -13.86 -35.31
CA HIS A 36 -0.37 -14.51 -35.36
C HIS A 36 0.07 -14.95 -33.97
N VAL A 37 0.64 -16.14 -33.89
CA VAL A 37 1.21 -16.70 -32.65
C VAL A 37 2.62 -17.16 -32.93
N GLY A 38 3.61 -16.61 -32.24
CA GLY A 38 5.00 -17.02 -32.34
C GLY A 38 5.31 -18.14 -31.37
N ASN A 39 6.00 -19.18 -31.83
CA ASN A 39 6.29 -20.40 -31.09
C ASN A 39 7.78 -20.78 -31.16
N LEU A 40 8.29 -21.35 -30.08
CA LEU A 40 9.62 -21.96 -30.01
C LEU A 40 9.50 -23.42 -29.57
N TRP A 41 10.17 -24.31 -30.28
CA TRP A 41 10.13 -25.76 -30.06
C TRP A 41 11.53 -26.34 -29.92
N ASN A 42 11.66 -27.46 -29.20
CA ASN A 42 12.83 -28.32 -29.34
C ASN A 42 12.75 -29.14 -30.65
N SER A 43 13.81 -29.88 -30.96
CA SER A 43 13.90 -30.69 -32.18
C SER A 43 12.90 -31.86 -32.24
N THR A 44 12.33 -32.28 -31.11
CA THR A 44 11.37 -33.40 -31.02
C THR A 44 9.91 -32.94 -31.05
N GLY A 45 9.65 -31.63 -31.10
CA GLY A 45 8.31 -31.05 -31.21
C GLY A 45 7.65 -30.67 -29.88
N THR A 46 8.40 -30.62 -28.78
CA THR A 46 7.92 -30.03 -27.52
C THR A 46 7.91 -28.52 -27.62
N LEU A 47 6.78 -27.89 -27.29
CA LEU A 47 6.65 -26.44 -27.21
C LEU A 47 7.39 -25.91 -25.97
N LEU A 48 8.32 -24.98 -26.17
CA LEU A 48 9.16 -24.38 -25.12
C LEU A 48 8.71 -22.96 -24.76
N GLY A 49 8.11 -22.23 -25.69
CA GLY A 49 7.58 -20.89 -25.48
C GLY A 49 6.62 -20.48 -26.58
N SER A 50 5.63 -19.66 -26.24
CA SER A 50 4.63 -19.14 -27.17
C SER A 50 4.15 -17.75 -26.77
N ALA A 51 3.87 -16.88 -27.74
CA ALA A 51 3.25 -15.58 -27.52
C ALA A 51 2.43 -15.11 -28.74
N THR A 52 1.30 -14.46 -28.48
CA THR A 52 0.43 -13.87 -29.50
C THR A 52 0.88 -12.46 -29.87
N PHE A 53 0.97 -12.16 -31.16
CA PHE A 53 1.27 -10.81 -31.63
C PHE A 53 0.03 -9.92 -31.49
N THR A 54 0.15 -8.77 -30.83
CA THR A 54 -0.99 -7.87 -30.54
C THR A 54 -0.88 -6.47 -31.15
N ASN A 55 0.31 -6.04 -31.54
CA ASN A 55 0.59 -4.68 -32.05
C ASN A 55 1.33 -4.73 -33.41
N GLU A 56 0.77 -5.47 -34.36
CA GLU A 56 1.40 -5.67 -35.66
C GLU A 56 1.23 -4.47 -36.60
N THR A 57 2.26 -4.18 -37.39
CA THR A 57 2.15 -3.26 -38.52
C THR A 57 1.57 -3.96 -39.75
N ALA A 58 1.01 -3.18 -40.69
CA ALA A 58 0.43 -3.72 -41.92
C ALA A 58 1.46 -4.53 -42.74
N SER A 59 2.72 -4.10 -42.77
CA SER A 59 3.81 -4.81 -43.44
C SER A 59 5.13 -4.58 -42.70
N GLY A 60 6.15 -5.39 -43.04
CA GLY A 60 7.49 -5.34 -42.45
C GLY A 60 7.71 -6.41 -41.37
N TRP A 61 8.80 -6.27 -40.64
CA TRP A 61 9.15 -7.14 -39.52
C TRP A 61 8.25 -6.90 -38.32
N GLN A 62 7.67 -7.98 -37.81
CA GLN A 62 6.94 -8.03 -36.55
C GLN A 62 7.80 -8.69 -35.49
N GLN A 63 7.61 -8.31 -34.23
CA GLN A 63 8.24 -8.97 -33.09
C GLN A 63 7.24 -9.11 -31.94
N VAL A 64 7.26 -10.26 -31.30
CA VAL A 64 6.60 -10.50 -30.02
C VAL A 64 7.64 -11.05 -29.03
N ASN A 65 7.62 -10.55 -27.80
CA ASN A 65 8.47 -11.07 -26.74
C ASN A 65 7.71 -12.13 -25.93
N PHE A 66 8.40 -13.17 -25.48
CA PHE A 66 7.86 -14.09 -24.49
C PHE A 66 7.77 -13.40 -23.13
N SER A 67 6.75 -13.75 -22.35
CA SER A 67 6.61 -13.27 -20.96
C SER A 67 7.75 -13.79 -20.06
N THR A 68 8.29 -14.97 -20.39
CA THR A 68 9.48 -15.54 -19.77
C THR A 68 10.46 -15.96 -20.88
N PRO A 69 11.70 -15.42 -20.91
CA PRO A 69 12.70 -15.85 -21.87
C PRO A 69 12.99 -17.35 -21.77
N VAL A 70 13.14 -18.02 -22.91
CA VAL A 70 13.36 -19.47 -22.96
C VAL A 70 14.85 -19.75 -23.09
N ALA A 71 15.43 -20.45 -22.11
CA ALA A 71 16.83 -20.85 -22.16
C ALA A 71 17.08 -21.85 -23.29
N ILE A 72 18.17 -21.65 -24.03
CA ILE A 72 18.67 -22.56 -25.05
C ILE A 72 20.13 -22.89 -24.79
N THR A 73 20.48 -24.14 -25.07
CA THR A 73 21.86 -24.64 -24.98
C THR A 73 22.58 -24.46 -26.30
N ALA A 74 23.86 -24.07 -26.23
CA ALA A 74 24.77 -24.00 -27.37
C ALA A 74 24.74 -25.29 -28.19
N ASN A 75 24.92 -25.16 -29.49
CA ASN A 75 24.99 -26.24 -30.47
C ASN A 75 23.78 -27.21 -30.49
N THR A 76 22.68 -26.84 -29.84
CA THR A 76 21.42 -27.60 -29.86
C THR A 76 20.47 -27.01 -30.90
N ILE A 77 19.78 -27.87 -31.67
CA ILE A 77 18.85 -27.44 -32.71
C ILE A 77 17.48 -27.16 -32.11
N TYR A 78 16.94 -25.98 -32.41
CA TYR A 78 15.61 -25.54 -32.06
C TYR A 78 14.84 -25.14 -33.32
N ARG A 79 13.51 -25.05 -33.19
CA ARG A 79 12.63 -24.58 -34.25
C ARG A 79 11.86 -23.36 -33.77
N ALA A 80 11.99 -22.25 -34.49
CA ALA A 80 11.17 -21.05 -34.29
C ALA A 80 10.11 -21.00 -35.38
N SER A 81 8.88 -20.64 -35.04
CA SER A 81 7.78 -20.59 -36.01
C SER A 81 6.75 -19.53 -35.66
N TYR A 82 5.88 -19.20 -36.60
CA TYR A 82 4.64 -18.49 -36.33
C TYR A 82 3.46 -19.20 -37.00
N HIS A 83 2.33 -19.25 -36.28
CA HIS A 83 1.03 -19.62 -36.82
C HIS A 83 0.35 -18.39 -37.41
N SER A 84 -0.24 -18.52 -38.60
CA SER A 84 -1.16 -17.54 -39.17
C SER A 84 -2.51 -18.21 -39.38
N THR A 85 -3.59 -17.53 -38.96
CA THR A 85 -4.96 -18.02 -39.16
C THR A 85 -5.48 -17.83 -40.59
N ILE A 86 -4.79 -17.04 -41.43
CA ILE A 86 -5.23 -16.74 -42.80
C ILE A 86 -4.24 -17.29 -43.83
N GLY A 87 -2.95 -17.38 -43.51
CA GLY A 87 -1.99 -18.14 -44.32
C GLY A 87 -1.40 -17.45 -45.53
N HIS A 88 -1.39 -16.11 -45.54
CA HIS A 88 -0.45 -15.36 -46.37
C HIS A 88 0.90 -15.26 -45.67
N TYR A 89 1.99 -15.39 -46.41
CA TYR A 89 3.34 -15.33 -45.84
C TYR A 89 4.37 -14.76 -46.81
N SER A 90 5.46 -14.24 -46.23
CA SER A 90 6.67 -13.88 -46.95
C SER A 90 7.50 -15.12 -47.24
N VAL A 91 8.09 -15.21 -48.44
CA VAL A 91 8.73 -16.44 -48.89
C VAL A 91 9.92 -16.17 -49.81
N SER A 92 10.96 -16.96 -49.68
CA SER A 92 12.05 -17.09 -50.65
C SER A 92 12.36 -18.58 -50.86
N SER A 93 11.93 -19.11 -52.00
CA SER A 93 12.12 -20.52 -52.35
C SER A 93 13.58 -20.84 -52.60
N ASN A 94 14.00 -22.08 -52.32
CA ASN A 94 15.35 -22.61 -52.53
C ASN A 94 16.47 -21.90 -51.73
N TYR A 95 16.10 -21.07 -50.75
CA TYR A 95 17.05 -20.26 -49.98
C TYR A 95 18.07 -21.12 -49.22
N PHE A 96 17.64 -22.23 -48.60
CA PHE A 96 18.50 -23.10 -47.80
C PHE A 96 19.08 -24.31 -48.56
N THR A 97 19.04 -24.31 -49.90
CA THR A 97 19.45 -25.46 -50.72
C THR A 97 20.97 -25.69 -50.69
N SER A 98 21.75 -24.62 -50.85
CA SER A 98 23.22 -24.68 -50.88
C SER A 98 23.86 -24.42 -49.52
N SER A 99 23.28 -23.56 -48.69
CA SER A 99 23.82 -23.17 -47.38
C SER A 99 22.73 -22.80 -46.37
N GLY A 100 23.13 -22.67 -45.10
CA GLY A 100 22.32 -22.01 -44.07
C GLY A 100 22.34 -20.48 -44.21
N ALA A 101 21.76 -19.80 -43.22
CA ALA A 101 22.02 -18.37 -43.01
C ALA A 101 22.76 -18.22 -41.68
N ASP A 102 23.95 -17.62 -41.74
CA ASP A 102 24.81 -17.46 -40.58
C ASP A 102 24.87 -16.00 -40.17
N ASN A 103 24.53 -15.74 -38.90
CA ASN A 103 24.73 -14.45 -38.26
C ASN A 103 25.08 -14.72 -36.80
N ALA A 104 26.37 -14.99 -36.56
CA ALA A 104 26.87 -15.41 -35.27
C ALA A 104 26.38 -14.47 -34.15
N PRO A 105 25.92 -15.01 -33.01
CA PRO A 105 26.04 -16.41 -32.61
C PRO A 105 24.88 -17.32 -33.06
N LEU A 106 24.01 -16.89 -33.98
CA LEU A 106 22.90 -17.69 -34.48
C LEU A 106 23.15 -18.25 -35.88
N HIS A 107 22.72 -19.49 -36.09
CA HIS A 107 22.92 -20.22 -37.34
C HIS A 107 21.60 -20.88 -37.75
N ALA A 108 21.00 -20.39 -38.83
CA ALA A 108 19.93 -21.10 -39.52
C ALA A 108 20.56 -22.21 -40.37
N ILE A 109 20.01 -23.42 -40.27
CA ILE A 109 20.70 -24.62 -40.76
C ILE A 109 20.41 -24.84 -42.25
N ARG A 110 21.41 -25.29 -43.02
CA ARG A 110 21.18 -25.76 -44.41
C ARG A 110 20.12 -26.86 -44.42
N ASN A 111 19.23 -26.85 -45.41
CA ASN A 111 18.23 -27.90 -45.55
C ASN A 111 18.89 -29.22 -45.98
N THR A 112 18.83 -30.24 -45.13
CA THR A 112 19.28 -31.61 -45.41
C THR A 112 18.31 -32.63 -44.81
N ALA A 113 18.46 -33.92 -45.15
CA ALA A 113 17.62 -34.97 -44.59
C ALA A 113 17.75 -35.10 -43.04
N SER A 114 18.92 -34.79 -42.47
CA SER A 114 19.16 -34.84 -41.01
C SER A 114 18.89 -33.52 -40.30
N THR A 115 18.89 -32.40 -41.03
CA THR A 115 18.62 -31.05 -40.49
C THR A 115 17.64 -30.29 -41.40
N PRO A 116 16.36 -30.72 -41.45
CA PRO A 116 15.37 -30.13 -42.33
C PRO A 116 15.14 -28.64 -42.04
N ASN A 117 15.11 -27.80 -43.07
CA ASN A 117 14.80 -26.37 -42.97
C ASN A 117 13.83 -25.91 -44.08
N GLY A 118 13.21 -24.76 -43.86
CA GLY A 118 11.92 -24.40 -44.47
C GLY A 118 10.75 -25.19 -43.92
N PRO A 119 10.60 -25.27 -42.58
CA PRO A 119 9.54 -26.03 -41.95
C PRO A 119 8.16 -25.41 -42.08
N TYR A 120 7.15 -26.26 -42.24
CA TYR A 120 5.75 -25.87 -42.20
C TYR A 120 4.84 -27.00 -41.70
N CYS A 121 3.63 -26.63 -41.28
CA CYS A 121 2.49 -27.53 -41.16
C CYS A 121 1.18 -26.77 -41.40
N TYR A 122 0.20 -27.41 -42.03
CA TYR A 122 -1.15 -26.86 -42.19
C TYR A 122 -2.03 -27.32 -41.03
N GLY A 123 -2.85 -26.41 -40.51
CA GLY A 123 -3.73 -26.73 -39.39
C GLY A 123 -4.41 -25.49 -38.83
N ALA A 124 -5.69 -25.63 -38.46
CA ALA A 124 -6.48 -24.55 -37.88
C ALA A 124 -5.88 -24.01 -36.57
N SER A 125 -5.12 -24.84 -35.86
CA SER A 125 -4.36 -24.49 -34.66
C SER A 125 -2.85 -24.61 -34.91
N SER A 126 -2.07 -23.97 -34.05
CA SER A 126 -0.61 -24.13 -34.04
C SER A 126 -0.21 -25.61 -33.95
N CYS A 127 0.79 -25.98 -34.74
CA CYS A 127 1.33 -27.35 -34.83
C CYS A 127 2.85 -27.30 -34.91
N TYR A 128 3.53 -28.37 -34.50
CA TYR A 128 4.96 -28.50 -34.73
C TYR A 128 5.23 -28.63 -36.24
N PRO A 129 5.97 -27.70 -36.88
CA PRO A 129 6.15 -27.72 -38.32
C PRO A 129 7.23 -28.74 -38.71
N ALA A 130 6.81 -29.99 -38.86
CA ALA A 130 7.67 -31.13 -39.16
C ALA A 130 7.98 -31.32 -40.66
N ASN A 131 7.14 -30.79 -41.55
CA ASN A 131 7.32 -30.91 -43.00
C ASN A 131 8.25 -29.83 -43.51
N THR A 132 8.94 -30.06 -44.63
CA THR A 132 9.73 -29.03 -45.32
C THR A 132 9.33 -28.89 -46.77
N TYR A 133 9.34 -27.67 -47.31
CA TYR A 133 9.04 -27.41 -48.71
C TYR A 133 10.18 -26.62 -49.37
N SER A 134 10.73 -27.14 -50.46
CA SER A 134 11.69 -26.45 -51.36
C SER A 134 12.80 -25.64 -50.67
N SER A 135 13.34 -26.12 -49.55
CA SER A 135 14.37 -25.42 -48.76
C SER A 135 14.03 -23.94 -48.49
N THR A 136 12.75 -23.67 -48.24
CA THR A 136 12.19 -22.32 -48.27
C THR A 136 12.59 -21.48 -47.05
N ASN A 137 12.83 -20.19 -47.23
CA ASN A 137 12.88 -19.23 -46.12
C ASN A 137 11.54 -18.51 -45.98
N TYR A 138 10.85 -18.70 -44.87
CA TYR A 138 9.57 -18.04 -44.55
C TYR A 138 9.75 -16.72 -43.78
N TRP A 139 10.98 -16.22 -43.69
CA TRP A 139 11.34 -14.97 -43.03
C TRP A 139 10.91 -14.94 -41.55
N VAL A 140 11.18 -16.05 -40.86
CA VAL A 140 11.02 -16.21 -39.41
C VAL A 140 12.39 -16.08 -38.76
N ASP A 141 12.42 -15.39 -37.64
CA ASP A 141 13.64 -15.13 -36.89
C ASP A 141 13.34 -15.12 -35.39
N VAL A 142 14.38 -15.09 -34.57
CA VAL A 142 14.29 -15.03 -33.11
C VAL A 142 14.85 -13.71 -32.60
N ALA A 143 14.36 -13.26 -31.46
CA ALA A 143 15.07 -12.33 -30.60
C ALA A 143 15.91 -13.17 -29.62
N PHE A 144 17.23 -13.05 -29.71
CA PHE A 144 18.17 -13.84 -28.92
C PHE A 144 19.02 -12.94 -28.04
N THR A 145 19.17 -13.32 -26.79
CA THR A 145 20.13 -12.76 -25.85
C THR A 145 21.15 -13.85 -25.54
N PRO A 146 22.40 -13.71 -26.00
CA PRO A 146 23.48 -14.60 -25.58
C PRO A 146 23.52 -14.65 -24.05
N GLY A 147 23.43 -15.86 -23.51
CA GLY A 147 23.79 -16.12 -22.13
C GLY A 147 25.28 -15.89 -22.04
N SER A 148 25.74 -15.19 -21.00
CA SER A 148 27.12 -14.72 -20.89
C SER A 148 28.15 -15.83 -21.18
N THR A 149 28.59 -15.90 -22.43
CA THR A 149 29.86 -16.48 -22.85
C THR A 149 30.76 -15.28 -23.05
N GLY A 150 31.75 -15.13 -22.16
CA GLY A 150 32.57 -13.93 -22.10
C GLY A 150 33.28 -13.64 -23.42
N THR A 151 32.74 -12.68 -24.17
CA THR A 151 33.46 -11.78 -25.09
C THR A 151 32.62 -10.52 -25.25
N SER A 152 33.02 -9.43 -24.58
CA SER A 152 32.38 -8.12 -24.70
C SER A 152 33.09 -7.25 -25.73
N GLY A 153 32.29 -6.70 -26.65
CA GLY A 153 32.53 -5.49 -27.40
C GLY A 153 31.25 -4.64 -27.41
N ASN A 154 31.03 -3.94 -26.29
CA ASN A 154 30.24 -2.71 -26.10
C ASN A 154 28.69 -2.76 -26.15
N GLY A 155 28.07 -2.54 -24.98
CA GLY A 155 26.64 -2.25 -24.81
C GLY A 155 26.00 -2.89 -23.56
N GLY A 156 26.32 -2.39 -22.36
CA GLY A 156 25.56 -2.65 -21.13
C GLY A 156 25.55 -4.10 -20.61
N SER A 157 26.71 -4.69 -20.31
CA SER A 157 26.83 -5.98 -19.62
C SER A 157 28.15 -6.03 -18.85
N SER A 158 28.17 -6.62 -17.65
CA SER A 158 29.34 -6.72 -16.77
C SER A 158 30.51 -7.45 -17.45
N ASN A 159 31.49 -6.69 -17.96
CA ASN A 159 32.70 -7.22 -18.59
C ASN A 159 33.44 -8.17 -17.64
N SER A 160 33.72 -9.41 -18.05
CA SER A 160 34.63 -10.32 -17.33
C SER A 160 36.02 -10.31 -17.98
N TYR A 161 37.06 -10.41 -17.16
CA TYR A 161 38.47 -10.29 -17.50
C TYR A 161 39.23 -11.54 -17.07
N THR A 162 40.31 -11.83 -17.78
CA THR A 162 41.24 -12.95 -17.54
C THR A 162 42.67 -12.43 -17.68
N LEU A 163 43.66 -13.08 -17.07
CA LEU A 163 45.08 -12.67 -17.21
C LEU A 163 45.59 -12.93 -18.62
N TRP A 164 45.18 -14.03 -19.26
CA TRP A 164 45.58 -14.35 -20.64
C TRP A 164 44.37 -14.41 -21.58
N PRO A 165 44.50 -13.88 -22.82
CA PRO A 165 43.49 -14.10 -23.84
C PRO A 165 43.36 -15.60 -24.14
N SER A 166 42.17 -16.07 -24.51
CA SER A 166 41.91 -17.49 -24.81
C SER A 166 42.73 -18.04 -25.99
N THR A 167 43.37 -17.17 -26.78
CA THR A 167 44.30 -17.54 -27.85
C THR A 167 45.73 -17.78 -27.36
N ALA A 168 46.07 -17.42 -26.13
CA ALA A 168 47.41 -17.62 -25.59
C ALA A 168 47.71 -19.12 -25.39
N VAL A 169 48.94 -19.53 -25.73
CA VAL A 169 49.39 -20.92 -25.67
C VAL A 169 50.76 -21.05 -24.97
N PRO A 170 50.98 -22.13 -24.20
CA PRO A 170 52.29 -22.46 -23.63
C PRO A 170 53.39 -22.64 -24.66
N SER A 171 54.62 -22.21 -24.33
CA SER A 171 55.81 -22.56 -25.12
C SER A 171 56.17 -24.04 -24.97
N GLN A 172 55.86 -24.62 -23.80
CA GLN A 172 55.95 -26.05 -23.56
C GLN A 172 54.58 -26.54 -23.07
N ILE A 173 53.84 -27.19 -23.97
CA ILE A 173 52.49 -27.69 -23.68
C ILE A 173 52.54 -28.85 -22.69
N ASP A 174 53.57 -29.68 -22.73
CA ASP A 174 53.78 -30.79 -21.78
C ASP A 174 55.22 -30.80 -21.28
N ALA A 175 55.39 -30.71 -19.96
CA ALA A 175 56.68 -30.81 -19.27
C ALA A 175 57.17 -32.25 -19.07
N GLY A 176 56.35 -33.24 -19.44
CA GLY A 176 56.56 -34.65 -19.13
C GLY A 176 55.80 -35.08 -17.88
N ALA A 177 55.86 -36.38 -17.59
CA ALA A 177 55.18 -36.96 -16.44
C ALA A 177 55.79 -36.46 -15.13
N ASP A 178 54.93 -36.10 -14.19
CA ASP A 178 55.30 -35.63 -12.86
C ASP A 178 54.34 -36.18 -11.78
N SER A 179 54.68 -35.94 -10.52
CA SER A 179 53.85 -36.30 -9.37
C SER A 179 52.62 -35.39 -9.24
N ALA A 180 51.59 -35.85 -8.53
CA ALA A 180 50.41 -35.03 -8.20
C ALA A 180 50.83 -33.68 -7.58
N VAL A 181 50.24 -32.60 -8.11
CA VAL A 181 50.72 -31.24 -7.86
C VAL A 181 49.58 -30.23 -7.93
N GLU A 182 49.65 -29.22 -7.07
CA GLU A 182 48.91 -27.96 -7.18
C GLU A 182 49.80 -26.93 -7.86
N LEU A 183 49.32 -26.30 -8.93
CA LEU A 183 50.03 -25.25 -9.67
C LEU A 183 49.19 -23.98 -9.69
N GLY A 184 49.81 -22.80 -9.62
CA GLY A 184 49.04 -21.56 -9.53
C GLY A 184 49.76 -20.29 -9.94
N VAL A 185 48.97 -19.23 -9.94
CA VAL A 185 49.38 -17.85 -10.21
C VAL A 185 48.97 -16.96 -9.04
N THR A 186 49.89 -16.12 -8.58
CA THR A 186 49.56 -15.00 -7.69
C THR A 186 49.05 -13.84 -8.55
N PHE A 187 47.93 -13.23 -8.15
CA PHE A 187 47.33 -12.12 -8.88
C PHE A 187 46.74 -11.05 -7.94
N ARG A 188 46.47 -9.86 -8.48
CA ARG A 188 45.65 -8.81 -7.88
C ARG A 188 44.79 -8.12 -8.94
N ALA A 189 43.67 -7.53 -8.54
CA ALA A 189 42.86 -6.67 -9.39
C ALA A 189 43.00 -5.20 -8.95
N ASN A 190 43.07 -4.23 -9.87
CA ASN A 190 43.12 -2.80 -9.52
C ASN A 190 41.77 -2.22 -9.06
N SER A 191 40.72 -3.04 -9.08
CA SER A 191 39.35 -2.73 -8.66
C SER A 191 38.79 -3.92 -7.86
N SER A 192 37.88 -3.64 -6.92
CA SER A 192 37.15 -4.71 -6.23
C SER A 192 36.18 -5.37 -7.21
N GLY A 193 35.85 -6.64 -6.98
CA GLY A 193 34.96 -7.39 -7.86
C GLY A 193 34.81 -8.82 -7.41
N TYR A 194 34.44 -9.69 -8.33
CA TYR A 194 34.20 -11.11 -8.07
C TYR A 194 35.08 -11.99 -8.96
N ILE A 195 35.70 -13.00 -8.37
CA ILE A 195 36.22 -14.14 -9.12
C ILE A 195 35.08 -15.14 -9.30
N THR A 196 34.74 -15.42 -10.55
CA THR A 196 33.63 -16.29 -10.93
C THR A 196 34.09 -17.69 -11.33
N GLY A 197 35.39 -17.89 -11.56
CA GLY A 197 35.95 -19.18 -11.92
C GLY A 197 37.46 -19.19 -12.07
N VAL A 198 37.99 -20.39 -12.34
CA VAL A 198 39.42 -20.67 -12.59
C VAL A 198 39.56 -21.32 -13.97
N ARG A 199 40.69 -21.03 -14.60
CA ARG A 199 41.10 -21.59 -15.88
C ARG A 199 42.47 -22.21 -15.75
N PHE A 200 42.75 -23.24 -16.55
CA PHE A 200 44.13 -23.70 -16.75
C PHE A 200 44.32 -24.21 -18.18
N TYR A 201 45.56 -24.19 -18.67
CA TYR A 201 45.89 -24.80 -19.95
C TYR A 201 46.23 -26.27 -19.77
N LYS A 202 45.46 -27.14 -20.41
CA LYS A 202 45.58 -28.59 -20.31
C LYS A 202 46.40 -29.15 -21.47
N SER A 203 47.44 -29.91 -21.14
CA SER A 203 48.16 -30.74 -22.10
C SER A 203 47.33 -31.99 -22.46
N PRO A 204 47.50 -32.58 -23.65
CA PRO A 204 46.81 -33.82 -24.02
C PRO A 204 47.04 -34.99 -23.08
N LEU A 205 48.17 -35.01 -22.34
CA LEU A 205 48.56 -36.09 -21.44
C LEU A 205 48.23 -35.80 -19.97
N ASN A 206 47.81 -34.58 -19.62
CA ASN A 206 47.29 -34.25 -18.29
C ASN A 206 45.88 -34.81 -18.17
N THR A 207 45.82 -36.12 -18.01
CA THR A 207 44.59 -36.88 -17.79
C THR A 207 44.26 -36.84 -16.29
N GLY A 208 43.13 -37.40 -15.87
CA GLY A 208 42.76 -37.42 -14.45
C GLY A 208 41.81 -36.28 -14.02
N THR A 209 41.69 -36.09 -12.71
CA THR A 209 40.75 -35.12 -12.12
C THR A 209 41.45 -33.81 -11.85
N HIS A 210 40.88 -32.72 -12.36
CA HIS A 210 41.36 -31.37 -12.13
C HIS A 210 40.43 -30.62 -11.18
N VAL A 211 41.01 -29.93 -10.19
CA VAL A 211 40.26 -29.11 -9.23
C VAL A 211 40.83 -27.71 -9.24
N GLY A 212 40.03 -26.71 -9.59
CA GLY A 212 40.42 -25.30 -9.55
C GLY A 212 40.13 -24.70 -8.19
N ASN A 213 41.09 -23.96 -7.64
CA ASN A 213 41.02 -23.37 -6.31
C ASN A 213 41.35 -21.87 -6.34
N LEU A 214 40.72 -21.13 -5.43
CA LEU A 214 41.02 -19.73 -5.17
C LEU A 214 41.35 -19.55 -3.69
N TRP A 215 42.46 -18.87 -3.40
CA TRP A 215 42.99 -18.69 -2.06
C TRP A 215 43.22 -17.22 -1.74
N SER A 216 43.08 -16.87 -0.46
CA SER A 216 43.64 -15.64 0.10
C SER A 216 45.17 -15.70 0.12
N SER A 217 45.85 -14.56 0.18
CA SER A 217 47.31 -14.50 0.33
C SER A 217 47.85 -15.16 1.61
N ALA A 218 46.99 -15.33 2.64
CA ALA A 218 47.34 -16.01 3.88
C ALA A 218 47.13 -17.54 3.83
N GLY A 219 46.69 -18.09 2.69
CA GLY A 219 46.51 -19.53 2.49
C GLY A 219 45.12 -20.08 2.86
N GLY A 220 44.17 -19.22 3.23
CA GLY A 220 42.77 -19.63 3.40
C GLY A 220 42.10 -19.91 2.06
N LEU A 221 41.50 -21.10 1.89
CA LEU A 221 40.71 -21.49 0.73
C LEU A 221 39.41 -20.68 0.66
N LEU A 222 39.19 -19.96 -0.44
CA LEU A 222 38.03 -19.10 -0.65
C LEU A 222 36.96 -19.77 -1.53
N ALA A 223 37.38 -20.53 -2.54
CA ALA A 223 36.49 -21.36 -3.35
C ALA A 223 37.26 -22.51 -4.03
N SER A 224 36.52 -23.56 -4.36
CA SER A 224 37.01 -24.73 -5.09
C SER A 224 35.93 -25.25 -6.03
N ALA A 225 36.31 -25.74 -7.20
CA ALA A 225 35.42 -26.41 -8.14
C ALA A 225 36.17 -27.46 -8.97
N THR A 226 35.57 -28.64 -9.12
CA THR A 226 36.08 -29.70 -9.99
C THR A 226 35.77 -29.39 -11.45
N PHE A 227 36.76 -29.44 -12.33
CA PHE A 227 36.55 -29.29 -13.76
C PHE A 227 35.76 -30.51 -14.29
N THR A 228 34.70 -30.24 -15.05
CA THR A 228 33.84 -31.25 -15.69
C THR A 228 33.70 -30.95 -17.17
N ASN A 229 33.52 -31.96 -18.02
CA ASN A 229 33.38 -31.81 -19.47
C ASN A 229 34.59 -31.11 -20.13
N GLU A 230 35.80 -31.43 -19.66
CA GLU A 230 37.03 -30.87 -20.22
C GLU A 230 37.27 -31.33 -21.66
N THR A 231 37.91 -30.49 -22.46
CA THR A 231 38.43 -30.89 -23.78
C THR A 231 39.71 -31.71 -23.63
N ALA A 232 40.13 -32.35 -24.72
CA ALA A 232 41.37 -33.15 -24.75
C ALA A 232 42.62 -32.31 -24.47
N SER A 233 42.63 -31.04 -24.90
CA SER A 233 43.72 -30.09 -24.67
C SER A 233 43.24 -28.65 -24.78
N GLY A 234 44.09 -27.70 -24.38
CA GLY A 234 43.82 -26.26 -24.46
C GLY A 234 43.27 -25.70 -23.16
N TRP A 235 42.77 -24.46 -23.21
CA TRP A 235 42.19 -23.80 -22.05
C TRP A 235 40.93 -24.52 -21.55
N GLN A 236 40.97 -24.94 -20.29
CA GLN A 236 39.81 -25.40 -19.54
C GLN A 236 39.32 -24.26 -18.65
N GLN A 237 38.02 -24.23 -18.38
CA GLN A 237 37.41 -23.30 -17.45
C GLN A 237 36.40 -24.02 -16.57
N VAL A 238 36.40 -23.70 -15.29
CA VAL A 238 35.33 -24.06 -14.37
C VAL A 238 34.86 -22.81 -13.63
N ASN A 239 33.54 -22.68 -13.47
CA ASN A 239 32.95 -21.61 -12.69
C ASN A 239 32.72 -22.09 -11.25
N PHE A 240 32.92 -21.20 -10.28
CA PHE A 240 32.53 -21.46 -8.91
C PHE A 240 31.01 -21.42 -8.76
N SER A 241 30.46 -22.25 -7.87
CA SER A 241 29.01 -22.23 -7.57
C SER A 241 28.56 -20.91 -6.94
N LYS A 242 29.49 -20.18 -6.31
CA LYS A 242 29.30 -18.83 -5.78
C LYS A 242 30.49 -17.95 -6.17
N PRO A 243 30.28 -16.80 -6.81
CA PRO A 243 31.34 -15.83 -7.07
C PRO A 243 32.00 -15.37 -5.75
N VAL A 244 33.33 -15.23 -5.76
CA VAL A 244 34.10 -14.83 -4.57
C VAL A 244 34.48 -13.37 -4.69
N ALA A 245 34.03 -12.55 -3.73
CA ALA A 245 34.40 -11.14 -3.68
C ALA A 245 35.91 -10.98 -3.37
N ILE A 246 36.58 -10.11 -4.12
CA ILE A 246 37.96 -9.70 -3.88
C ILE A 246 38.05 -8.20 -3.69
N THR A 247 39.01 -7.77 -2.89
CA THR A 247 39.29 -6.35 -2.64
C THR A 247 40.33 -5.83 -3.62
N ALA A 248 40.14 -4.60 -4.12
CA ALA A 248 41.11 -3.93 -4.97
C ALA A 248 42.52 -3.95 -4.36
N ASN A 249 43.52 -4.21 -5.18
CA ASN A 249 44.95 -4.23 -4.91
C ASN A 249 45.42 -5.26 -3.86
N ALA A 250 44.54 -6.13 -3.37
CA ALA A 250 44.93 -7.27 -2.53
C ALA A 250 45.43 -8.46 -3.39
N ASN A 251 46.42 -9.19 -2.87
CA ASN A 251 46.96 -10.38 -3.52
C ASN A 251 46.10 -11.61 -3.18
N TYR A 252 45.90 -12.46 -4.19
CA TYR A 252 45.21 -13.74 -4.12
C TYR A 252 45.97 -14.77 -4.97
N VAL A 253 45.67 -16.06 -4.78
CA VAL A 253 46.24 -17.14 -5.59
C VAL A 253 45.12 -17.92 -6.27
N ALA A 254 45.20 -18.05 -7.58
CA ALA A 254 44.38 -19.00 -8.35
C ALA A 254 45.25 -20.21 -8.70
N SER A 255 44.74 -21.42 -8.47
CA SER A 255 45.50 -22.65 -8.69
C SER A 255 44.63 -23.77 -9.26
N TYR A 256 45.24 -24.81 -9.79
CA TYR A 256 44.57 -26.09 -10.01
C TYR A 256 45.42 -27.25 -9.48
N HIS A 257 44.74 -28.27 -8.95
CA HIS A 257 45.32 -29.56 -8.59
C HIS A 257 45.10 -30.59 -9.69
N THR A 258 46.10 -31.43 -9.93
CA THR A 258 45.99 -32.64 -10.75
C THR A 258 46.61 -33.83 -10.02
N ASN A 259 46.01 -35.01 -10.17
CA ASN A 259 46.52 -36.27 -9.65
C ASN A 259 47.51 -36.98 -10.59
N THR A 260 47.55 -36.59 -11.86
CA THR A 260 48.40 -37.18 -12.90
C THR A 260 49.03 -36.07 -13.74
N ALA A 261 50.10 -35.48 -13.20
CA ALA A 261 50.64 -34.23 -13.69
C ALA A 261 51.41 -34.39 -15.01
N HIS A 262 51.03 -33.58 -15.99
CA HIS A 262 51.69 -33.35 -17.27
C HIS A 262 51.56 -31.85 -17.59
N LEU A 263 52.25 -31.02 -16.81
CA LEU A 263 51.95 -29.60 -16.72
C LEU A 263 52.39 -28.81 -17.96
N SER A 264 51.60 -27.81 -18.33
CA SER A 264 51.97 -26.80 -19.32
C SER A 264 52.78 -25.69 -18.64
N VAL A 265 53.92 -25.29 -19.23
CA VAL A 265 54.85 -24.37 -18.57
C VAL A 265 55.58 -23.43 -19.54
N ASN A 266 55.85 -22.21 -19.08
CA ASN A 266 56.90 -21.36 -19.62
C ASN A 266 57.91 -21.04 -18.51
N PRO A 267 59.11 -21.63 -18.53
CA PRO A 267 60.16 -21.30 -17.57
C PRO A 267 60.60 -19.83 -17.70
N SER A 268 61.02 -19.23 -16.59
CA SER A 268 61.54 -17.84 -16.52
C SER A 268 60.55 -16.74 -16.91
N TYR A 269 59.25 -17.04 -17.06
CA TYR A 269 58.24 -16.09 -17.54
C TYR A 269 58.14 -14.83 -16.66
N PHE A 270 58.11 -14.99 -15.34
CA PHE A 270 57.98 -13.89 -14.38
C PHE A 270 59.34 -13.37 -13.85
N ALA A 271 60.46 -13.76 -14.47
CA ALA A 271 61.80 -13.46 -13.94
C ALA A 271 62.16 -11.97 -13.98
N THR A 272 61.70 -11.24 -14.99
CA THR A 272 62.06 -9.82 -15.21
C THR A 272 60.86 -8.88 -15.21
N SER A 273 59.65 -9.39 -15.46
CA SER A 273 58.44 -8.58 -15.53
C SER A 273 57.20 -9.38 -15.13
N GLY A 274 56.18 -8.68 -14.66
CA GLY A 274 54.85 -9.23 -14.39
C GLY A 274 53.97 -9.15 -15.63
N LEU A 275 52.75 -9.66 -15.52
CA LEU A 275 51.72 -9.55 -16.56
C LEU A 275 50.58 -8.66 -16.05
N SER A 276 50.06 -7.78 -16.91
CA SER A 276 48.83 -7.03 -16.64
C SER A 276 47.90 -7.13 -17.84
N ASN A 277 46.62 -7.44 -17.60
CA ASN A 277 45.58 -7.44 -18.62
C ASN A 277 44.28 -6.85 -18.06
N GLY A 278 43.89 -5.69 -18.57
CA GLY A 278 42.77 -4.92 -18.03
C GLY A 278 42.96 -4.63 -16.53
N PRO A 279 41.95 -4.94 -15.67
CA PRO A 279 42.05 -4.71 -14.23
C PRO A 279 42.93 -5.72 -13.51
N LEU A 280 43.31 -6.84 -14.14
CA LEU A 280 44.08 -7.90 -13.51
C LEU A 280 45.59 -7.71 -13.71
N SER A 281 46.36 -8.06 -12.69
CA SER A 281 47.82 -8.13 -12.76
C SER A 281 48.38 -9.31 -11.98
N ALA A 282 49.37 -9.98 -12.55
CA ALA A 282 50.19 -11.02 -11.96
C ALA A 282 51.61 -10.44 -11.76
N PRO A 283 52.09 -10.27 -10.51
CA PRO A 283 53.37 -9.64 -10.25
C PRO A 283 54.56 -10.47 -10.77
N ALA A 284 55.67 -9.78 -11.05
CA ALA A 284 56.98 -10.38 -11.31
C ALA A 284 57.56 -11.01 -10.04
N ASN A 285 58.57 -11.87 -10.18
CA ASN A 285 59.32 -12.38 -9.04
C ASN A 285 60.30 -11.31 -8.51
N GLY A 286 60.02 -10.76 -7.32
CA GLY A 286 60.91 -9.82 -6.63
C GLY A 286 60.42 -9.43 -5.22
N ASN A 287 61.36 -9.16 -4.29
CA ASN A 287 61.14 -8.70 -2.90
C ASN A 287 59.97 -9.37 -2.15
N GLY A 288 60.09 -10.68 -1.89
CA GLY A 288 59.32 -11.35 -0.83
C GLY A 288 57.98 -12.00 -1.24
N SER A 289 57.61 -12.03 -2.51
CA SER A 289 56.49 -12.85 -3.02
C SER A 289 56.71 -13.20 -4.49
N GLY A 290 56.83 -14.50 -4.80
CA GLY A 290 57.02 -14.99 -6.15
C GLY A 290 55.71 -15.46 -6.80
N ASN A 291 55.74 -15.51 -8.12
CA ASN A 291 54.74 -16.06 -9.02
C ASN A 291 55.29 -17.32 -9.70
N GLY A 292 54.39 -18.11 -10.28
CA GLY A 292 54.69 -19.50 -10.62
C GLY A 292 54.75 -20.35 -9.36
N VAL A 293 53.63 -20.37 -8.63
CA VAL A 293 53.55 -21.09 -7.35
C VAL A 293 53.16 -22.54 -7.55
N TYR A 294 53.68 -23.43 -6.73
CA TYR A 294 53.35 -24.86 -6.74
C TYR A 294 53.39 -25.49 -5.34
N LEU A 295 52.80 -26.69 -5.24
CA LEU A 295 52.90 -27.60 -4.10
C LEU A 295 52.69 -29.04 -4.55
N TYR A 296 53.68 -29.92 -4.33
CA TYR A 296 53.51 -31.35 -4.56
C TYR A 296 52.69 -31.99 -3.44
N GLY A 297 51.80 -32.92 -3.82
CA GLY A 297 50.95 -33.65 -2.88
C GLY A 297 49.81 -34.38 -3.58
N SER A 298 49.39 -35.50 -2.99
CA SER A 298 48.24 -36.27 -3.48
C SER A 298 46.91 -35.55 -3.27
N GLY A 299 46.86 -34.56 -2.38
CA GLY A 299 45.70 -33.70 -2.15
C GLY A 299 45.98 -32.25 -2.51
N SER A 300 44.91 -31.48 -2.71
CA SER A 300 44.97 -30.03 -2.93
C SER A 300 45.42 -29.30 -1.65
N GLY A 301 46.21 -28.24 -1.84
CA GLY A 301 46.73 -27.41 -0.74
C GLY A 301 47.25 -26.07 -1.25
N PHE A 302 47.43 -25.10 -0.35
CA PHE A 302 47.87 -23.76 -0.73
C PHE A 302 49.31 -23.77 -1.29
N PRO A 303 49.54 -23.38 -2.57
CA PRO A 303 50.86 -23.46 -3.18
C PRO A 303 51.75 -22.30 -2.73
N THR A 304 52.84 -22.62 -2.04
CA THR A 304 53.79 -21.63 -1.49
C THR A 304 55.18 -21.69 -2.12
N TYR A 305 55.53 -22.76 -2.82
CA TYR A 305 56.85 -22.90 -3.44
C TYR A 305 56.86 -22.25 -4.82
N THR A 306 58.01 -21.78 -5.28
CA THR A 306 58.18 -21.25 -6.64
C THR A 306 59.38 -21.89 -7.32
N TYR A 307 59.28 -22.17 -8.62
CA TYR A 307 60.39 -22.73 -9.40
C TYR A 307 60.61 -21.94 -10.68
N ASN A 308 61.84 -21.49 -10.88
CA ASN A 308 62.33 -20.80 -12.08
C ASN A 308 61.42 -19.68 -12.60
N SER A 309 60.72 -18.97 -11.71
CA SER A 309 59.76 -17.91 -12.07
C SER A 309 58.79 -18.30 -13.18
N SER A 310 58.33 -19.56 -13.15
CA SER A 310 57.60 -20.18 -14.26
C SER A 310 56.16 -19.66 -14.37
N ASN A 311 55.60 -19.67 -15.58
CA ASN A 311 54.15 -19.56 -15.76
C ASN A 311 53.58 -20.98 -15.97
N TYR A 312 52.74 -21.43 -15.04
CA TYR A 312 52.07 -22.74 -15.11
C TYR A 312 50.69 -22.69 -15.79
N TRP A 313 50.40 -21.58 -16.48
CA TRP A 313 49.20 -21.39 -17.30
C TRP A 313 47.89 -21.57 -16.54
N VAL A 314 47.87 -21.06 -15.32
CA VAL A 314 46.66 -20.96 -14.48
C VAL A 314 46.15 -19.56 -14.52
N ASP A 315 44.85 -19.40 -14.69
CA ASP A 315 44.17 -18.13 -14.89
C ASP A 315 42.84 -18.11 -14.11
N LEU A 316 42.16 -16.98 -14.10
CA LEU A 316 40.95 -16.71 -13.35
C LEU A 316 39.98 -15.87 -14.16
N VAL A 317 38.70 -16.01 -13.85
CA VAL A 317 37.65 -15.18 -14.46
C VAL A 317 37.22 -14.14 -13.45
N PHE A 318 37.56 -12.87 -13.70
CA PHE A 318 37.25 -11.74 -12.83
C PHE A 318 36.19 -10.84 -13.45
N THR A 319 35.14 -10.57 -12.70
CA THR A 319 34.17 -9.53 -13.04
C THR A 319 34.40 -8.38 -12.05
N PRO A 320 34.95 -7.21 -12.45
CA PRO A 320 34.99 -6.07 -11.56
C PRO A 320 33.59 -5.78 -11.05
N ASN A 321 33.51 -5.30 -9.82
CA ASN A 321 32.39 -4.45 -9.46
C ASN A 321 32.48 -3.36 -10.52
N THR A 322 31.55 -3.34 -11.46
CA THR A 322 31.37 -2.13 -12.24
C THR A 322 31.14 -1.10 -11.17
N GLY A 323 32.14 -0.27 -10.93
CA GLY A 323 31.91 1.04 -10.38
C GLY A 323 30.88 1.60 -11.35
N THR A 324 29.62 1.44 -10.99
CA THR A 324 28.64 2.39 -11.45
C THR A 324 29.32 3.69 -11.02
N THR A 325 29.81 4.48 -11.97
CA THR A 325 29.27 5.84 -11.99
C THR A 325 27.80 5.61 -11.67
N GLY A 326 27.40 5.88 -10.42
CA GLY A 326 26.04 5.57 -9.96
C GLY A 326 25.09 5.99 -11.06
N SER A 327 23.92 5.34 -11.20
CA SER A 327 22.84 5.90 -12.01
C SER A 327 22.90 7.44 -11.86
N PRO A 328 22.95 8.23 -12.94
CA PRO A 328 23.23 9.66 -12.80
C PRO A 328 22.26 10.22 -11.77
N LEU A 329 22.77 11.04 -10.83
CA LEU A 329 21.93 11.61 -9.80
C LEU A 329 20.71 12.25 -10.48
N ALA A 330 19.52 11.89 -10.03
CA ALA A 330 18.28 12.38 -10.56
C ALA A 330 17.26 12.56 -9.43
N VAL A 331 16.37 13.54 -9.60
CA VAL A 331 15.17 13.66 -8.78
C VAL A 331 14.17 12.61 -9.28
N ALA A 332 13.84 11.64 -8.44
CA ALA A 332 12.91 10.56 -8.79
C ALA A 332 11.44 10.95 -8.54
N THR A 333 11.19 12.00 -7.74
CA THR A 333 9.84 12.55 -7.56
C THR A 333 9.38 13.23 -8.84
N THR A 334 8.27 12.75 -9.42
CA THR A 334 7.69 13.28 -10.66
C THR A 334 6.46 14.16 -10.44
N SER A 335 5.79 14.01 -9.30
CA SER A 335 4.64 14.83 -8.90
C SER A 335 4.50 14.86 -7.38
N LEU A 336 3.75 15.84 -6.88
CA LEU A 336 3.43 16.00 -5.47
C LEU A 336 1.92 15.90 -5.27
N PRO A 337 1.44 15.24 -4.20
CA PRO A 337 0.05 15.34 -3.80
C PRO A 337 -0.35 16.79 -3.56
N ASN A 338 -1.59 17.14 -3.93
CA ASN A 338 -2.15 18.45 -3.62
C ASN A 338 -2.29 18.64 -2.11
N GLY A 339 -2.12 19.89 -1.66
CA GLY A 339 -2.39 20.29 -0.28
C GLY A 339 -3.75 20.97 -0.13
N THR A 340 -4.13 21.22 1.11
CA THR A 340 -5.36 21.93 1.46
C THR A 340 -5.02 23.00 2.48
N VAL A 341 -5.60 24.20 2.35
CA VAL A 341 -5.42 25.29 3.33
C VAL A 341 -5.73 24.79 4.75
N SER A 342 -4.86 25.12 5.69
CA SER A 342 -4.92 24.74 7.11
C SER A 342 -4.75 23.25 7.43
N ALA A 343 -4.58 22.37 6.42
CA ALA A 343 -4.22 20.98 6.65
C ALA A 343 -2.69 20.83 6.77
N SER A 344 -2.23 19.99 7.69
CA SER A 344 -0.80 19.63 7.76
C SER A 344 -0.37 18.92 6.48
N TYR A 345 0.72 19.36 5.88
CA TYR A 345 1.34 18.75 4.71
C TYR A 345 2.73 18.23 5.08
N SER A 346 3.07 17.02 4.65
CA SER A 346 4.41 16.45 4.82
C SER A 346 4.65 15.41 3.72
N GLN A 347 5.52 15.73 2.76
CA GLN A 347 5.85 14.85 1.64
C GLN A 347 7.36 14.79 1.44
N PRO A 348 7.96 13.57 1.45
CA PRO A 348 9.37 13.41 1.14
C PRO A 348 9.61 13.46 -0.36
N LEU A 349 10.69 14.14 -0.76
CA LEU A 349 11.27 14.03 -2.08
C LEU A 349 12.19 12.81 -2.14
N SER A 350 12.24 12.19 -3.31
CA SER A 350 13.05 11.01 -3.58
C SER A 350 14.07 11.32 -4.68
N ALA A 351 15.28 10.82 -4.50
CA ALA A 351 16.32 10.85 -5.51
C ALA A 351 16.73 9.42 -5.88
N SER A 352 17.21 9.24 -7.10
CA SER A 352 17.81 8.01 -7.58
C SER A 352 19.24 8.28 -8.03
N GLY A 353 20.10 7.28 -7.92
CA GLY A 353 21.46 7.43 -8.41
C GLY A 353 22.36 8.31 -7.53
N GLY A 354 23.56 8.67 -8.00
CA GLY A 354 24.56 9.38 -7.20
C GLY A 354 24.98 8.63 -5.92
N THR A 355 25.62 9.35 -4.99
CA THR A 355 26.14 8.80 -3.73
C THR A 355 25.48 9.44 -2.51
N SER A 356 24.78 8.65 -1.69
CA SER A 356 24.20 9.15 -0.42
C SER A 356 25.28 9.67 0.56
N PRO A 357 24.95 10.54 1.54
CA PRO A 357 23.63 11.16 1.77
C PRO A 357 23.29 12.25 0.75
N TYR A 358 21.98 12.49 0.58
CA TYR A 358 21.45 13.55 -0.28
C TYR A 358 21.08 14.79 0.55
N THR A 359 21.34 15.97 -0.01
CA THR A 359 20.91 17.26 0.53
C THR A 359 20.03 17.96 -0.50
N TRP A 360 18.90 18.52 -0.05
CA TRP A 360 17.90 19.15 -0.90
C TRP A 360 17.82 20.66 -0.70
N SER A 361 17.55 21.37 -1.78
CA SER A 361 17.32 22.82 -1.80
C SER A 361 16.34 23.21 -2.90
N LEU A 362 15.82 24.44 -2.85
CA LEU A 362 15.12 25.06 -3.97
C LEU A 362 16.16 25.79 -4.83
N SER A 363 16.21 25.48 -6.12
CA SER A 363 17.07 26.20 -7.07
C SER A 363 16.33 27.37 -7.74
N SER A 364 14.99 27.34 -7.81
CA SER A 364 14.16 28.45 -8.28
C SER A 364 12.70 28.31 -7.83
N GLY A 365 11.95 29.42 -7.86
CA GLY A 365 10.55 29.47 -7.44
C GLY A 365 10.37 29.60 -5.92
N SER A 366 9.14 29.46 -5.45
CA SER A 366 8.80 29.46 -4.03
C SER A 366 7.71 28.43 -3.74
N LEU A 367 7.78 27.83 -2.56
CA LEU A 367 6.70 26.98 -2.05
C LEU A 367 5.48 27.84 -1.67
N PRO A 368 4.26 27.28 -1.68
CA PRO A 368 3.08 27.95 -1.14
C PRO A 368 3.31 28.44 0.30
N ALA A 369 2.69 29.58 0.64
CA ALA A 369 2.84 30.19 1.96
C ALA A 369 2.48 29.19 3.08
N GLY A 370 3.37 29.05 4.07
CA GLY A 370 3.21 28.10 5.17
C GLY A 370 3.89 26.74 4.96
N LEU A 371 4.51 26.50 3.80
CA LEU A 371 5.33 25.32 3.51
C LEU A 371 6.82 25.64 3.40
N ALA A 372 7.67 24.70 3.80
CA ALA A 372 9.12 24.78 3.70
C ALA A 372 9.73 23.44 3.25
N LEU A 373 10.87 23.51 2.55
CA LEU A 373 11.70 22.35 2.21
C LEU A 373 12.84 22.23 3.21
N SER A 374 12.94 21.11 3.92
CA SER A 374 14.09 20.78 4.75
C SER A 374 15.21 20.12 3.94
N SER A 375 16.45 20.20 4.45
CA SER A 375 17.65 19.68 3.78
C SER A 375 17.63 18.16 3.55
N ASN A 376 16.84 17.41 4.32
CA ASN A 376 16.61 15.98 4.13
C ASN A 376 15.62 15.65 2.99
N GLY A 377 15.07 16.66 2.31
CA GLY A 377 14.14 16.48 1.19
C GLY A 377 12.68 16.46 1.56
N THR A 378 12.29 16.74 2.80
CA THR A 378 10.86 16.79 3.18
C THR A 378 10.27 18.18 2.94
N ILE A 379 9.21 18.27 2.15
CA ILE A 379 8.37 19.48 2.07
C ILE A 379 7.30 19.34 3.14
N SER A 380 7.28 20.26 4.11
CA SER A 380 6.32 20.21 5.22
C SER A 380 5.86 21.58 5.69
N GLY A 381 4.74 21.59 6.40
CA GLY A 381 4.16 22.80 6.98
C GLY A 381 2.62 22.78 6.94
N THR A 382 2.02 23.94 7.14
CA THR A 382 0.56 24.12 7.06
C THR A 382 0.26 25.27 6.10
N PRO A 383 -0.25 25.00 4.89
CA PRO A 383 -0.53 26.04 3.90
C PRO A 383 -1.55 27.06 4.43
N THR A 384 -1.29 28.34 4.22
CA THR A 384 -2.19 29.43 4.71
C THR A 384 -3.08 30.03 3.64
N VAL A 385 -2.74 29.85 2.36
CA VAL A 385 -3.46 30.44 1.23
C VAL A 385 -3.60 29.41 0.10
N ALA A 386 -4.78 29.35 -0.52
CA ALA A 386 -5.02 28.53 -1.69
C ALA A 386 -4.28 29.11 -2.90
N ALA A 387 -3.41 28.32 -3.52
CA ALA A 387 -2.55 28.77 -4.60
C ALA A 387 -1.98 27.57 -5.36
N SER A 388 -1.69 27.76 -6.64
CA SER A 388 -0.85 26.86 -7.42
C SER A 388 0.56 27.44 -7.49
N SER A 389 1.57 26.64 -7.17
CA SER A 389 2.98 27.04 -7.22
C SER A 389 3.78 26.06 -8.06
N SER A 390 4.71 26.59 -8.86
CA SER A 390 5.73 25.84 -9.59
C SER A 390 7.10 26.26 -9.08
N PHE A 391 7.96 25.29 -8.78
CA PHE A 391 9.29 25.50 -8.21
C PHE A 391 10.24 24.39 -8.69
N THR A 392 11.54 24.67 -8.71
CA THR A 392 12.55 23.67 -9.08
C THR A 392 13.29 23.24 -7.82
N VAL A 393 13.25 21.93 -7.55
CA VAL A 393 14.05 21.33 -6.47
C VAL A 393 15.40 20.91 -7.03
N GLN A 394 16.43 21.00 -6.20
CA GLN A 394 17.76 20.48 -6.46
C GLN A 394 18.11 19.45 -5.39
N VAL A 395 18.63 18.30 -5.82
CA VAL A 395 19.30 17.33 -4.97
C VAL A 395 20.79 17.41 -5.21
N LYS A 396 21.57 17.40 -4.14
CA LYS A 396 23.04 17.30 -4.13
C LYS A 396 23.44 16.03 -3.40
N ASP A 397 24.36 15.26 -3.97
CA ASP A 397 24.90 14.06 -3.35
C ASP A 397 26.18 14.33 -2.54
N SER A 398 26.70 13.31 -1.85
CA SER A 398 27.88 13.45 -0.98
C SER A 398 29.19 13.69 -1.73
N THR A 399 29.23 13.40 -3.03
CA THR A 399 30.36 13.68 -3.92
C THR A 399 30.29 15.08 -4.55
N GLY A 400 29.19 15.79 -4.33
CA GLY A 400 28.95 17.13 -4.84
C GLY A 400 28.23 17.19 -6.18
N ALA A 401 27.82 16.05 -6.74
CA ALA A 401 26.98 16.02 -7.94
C ALA A 401 25.60 16.61 -7.63
N THR A 402 25.00 17.31 -8.59
CA THR A 402 23.68 17.94 -8.45
C THR A 402 22.74 17.55 -9.57
N ALA A 403 21.46 17.40 -9.26
CA ALA A 403 20.39 17.23 -10.23
C ALA A 403 19.18 18.07 -9.83
N SER A 404 18.41 18.53 -10.82
CA SER A 404 17.26 19.39 -10.59
C SER A 404 16.05 18.90 -11.39
N ALA A 405 14.86 19.09 -10.83
CA ALA A 405 13.61 18.83 -11.53
C ALA A 405 12.55 19.87 -11.16
N PRO A 406 11.73 20.34 -12.12
CA PRO A 406 10.58 21.17 -11.82
C PRO A 406 9.50 20.32 -11.16
N LEU A 407 8.90 20.85 -10.11
CA LEU A 407 7.73 20.30 -9.45
C LEU A 407 6.66 21.37 -9.34
N GLY A 408 5.41 20.93 -9.35
CA GLY A 408 4.26 21.79 -9.10
C GLY A 408 3.42 21.22 -7.96
N MET A 409 2.76 22.09 -7.23
CA MET A 409 1.72 21.68 -6.28
C MET A 409 0.57 22.67 -6.27
N ASN A 410 -0.63 22.15 -6.04
CA ASN A 410 -1.82 22.96 -5.84
C ASN A 410 -2.28 22.87 -4.38
N ILE A 411 -2.53 24.03 -3.77
CA ILE A 411 -3.20 24.16 -2.48
C ILE A 411 -4.65 24.53 -2.76
N GLY A 412 -5.56 23.58 -2.53
CA GLY A 412 -6.99 23.80 -2.61
C GLY A 412 -7.55 24.46 -1.34
N THR A 413 -8.74 25.03 -1.45
CA THR A 413 -9.54 25.41 -0.29
C THR A 413 -10.03 24.15 0.44
N SER A 414 -10.04 24.16 1.77
CA SER A 414 -10.71 23.10 2.53
C SER A 414 -12.23 23.21 2.38
N ALA A 415 -12.92 22.09 2.55
CA ALA A 415 -14.37 22.05 2.63
C ALA A 415 -14.89 22.93 3.78
N LEU A 416 -16.16 23.32 3.70
CA LEU A 416 -16.85 23.96 4.81
C LEU A 416 -17.25 22.89 5.85
N PRO A 417 -17.25 23.23 7.14
CA PRO A 417 -17.75 22.32 8.16
C PRO A 417 -19.25 22.08 7.96
N MET A 418 -19.77 20.96 8.46
CA MET A 418 -21.20 20.66 8.47
C MET A 418 -21.70 20.45 9.89
N VAL A 419 -22.97 20.77 10.14
CA VAL A 419 -23.62 20.55 11.43
C VAL A 419 -25.10 20.23 11.24
N SER A 420 -25.61 19.33 12.07
CA SER A 420 -27.03 18.95 12.12
C SER A 420 -27.50 18.84 13.56
N ILE A 421 -28.77 19.14 13.79
CA ILE A 421 -29.49 18.82 15.03
C ILE A 421 -30.31 17.55 14.76
N THR A 422 -30.15 16.51 15.57
CA THR A 422 -30.79 15.21 15.35
C THR A 422 -31.81 14.86 16.40
N THR A 423 -31.68 15.39 17.63
CA THR A 423 -32.69 15.23 18.67
C THR A 423 -32.98 16.56 19.37
N PRO A 424 -34.26 16.83 19.71
CA PRO A 424 -35.47 16.13 19.31
C PRO A 424 -35.73 16.15 17.79
N VAL A 425 -36.66 15.31 17.32
CA VAL A 425 -37.06 15.28 15.91
C VAL A 425 -37.88 16.52 15.59
N ASN A 426 -37.74 17.04 14.36
CA ASN A 426 -38.50 18.19 13.89
C ASN A 426 -40.02 18.04 14.10
N GLY A 427 -40.66 19.09 14.63
CA GLY A 427 -42.08 19.11 14.99
C GLY A 427 -42.43 18.49 16.34
N SER A 428 -41.46 17.99 17.11
CA SER A 428 -41.74 17.45 18.45
C SER A 428 -42.30 18.53 19.39
N THR A 429 -43.23 18.13 20.26
CA THR A 429 -43.66 18.99 21.38
C THR A 429 -42.73 18.78 22.57
N ILE A 430 -42.23 19.88 23.14
CA ILE A 430 -41.25 19.88 24.23
C ILE A 430 -41.70 20.75 25.41
N SER A 431 -41.26 20.40 26.62
CA SER A 431 -41.56 21.15 27.84
C SER A 431 -40.50 20.90 28.93
N GLY A 432 -40.40 21.81 29.90
CA GLY A 432 -39.40 21.72 30.96
C GLY A 432 -37.95 21.80 30.45
N THR A 433 -37.06 20.96 30.99
CA THR A 433 -35.66 20.88 30.57
C THR A 433 -35.48 19.83 29.47
N VAL A 434 -34.96 20.25 28.32
CA VAL A 434 -34.77 19.39 27.14
C VAL A 434 -33.32 19.40 26.68
N ASN A 435 -32.81 18.24 26.30
CA ASN A 435 -31.48 18.13 25.68
C ASN A 435 -31.61 18.11 24.17
N LEU A 436 -31.01 19.10 23.52
CA LEU A 436 -30.73 19.08 22.10
C LEU A 436 -29.43 18.31 21.88
N SER A 437 -29.38 17.50 20.83
CA SER A 437 -28.13 16.88 20.39
C SER A 437 -28.03 16.80 18.88
N GLY A 438 -26.81 16.65 18.40
CA GLY A 438 -26.52 16.61 16.98
C GLY A 438 -25.10 16.19 16.67
N SER A 439 -24.76 16.30 15.39
CA SER A 439 -23.43 15.97 14.89
C SER A 439 -22.81 17.14 14.13
N ALA A 440 -21.48 17.22 14.13
CA ALA A 440 -20.73 18.12 13.28
C ALA A 440 -19.49 17.44 12.71
N THR A 441 -19.12 17.79 11.48
CA THR A 441 -18.02 17.16 10.76
C THR A 441 -17.25 18.17 9.94
N ASP A 442 -15.92 18.05 9.96
CA ASP A 442 -14.99 18.75 9.08
C ASP A 442 -13.70 17.93 8.98
N THR A 443 -13.00 18.01 7.86
CA THR A 443 -11.74 17.28 7.64
C THR A 443 -10.57 17.83 8.48
N LEU A 444 -10.65 19.07 8.94
CA LEU A 444 -9.67 19.75 9.78
C LEU A 444 -10.03 19.71 11.27
N GLY A 445 -11.18 19.11 11.62
CA GLY A 445 -11.72 19.12 12.97
C GLY A 445 -12.60 20.34 13.25
N ILE A 446 -13.20 20.36 14.45
CA ILE A 446 -14.20 21.34 14.87
C ILE A 446 -13.74 22.03 16.15
N THR A 447 -13.81 23.36 16.17
CA THR A 447 -13.46 24.19 17.34
C THR A 447 -14.64 24.38 18.27
N SER A 448 -15.83 24.67 17.72
CA SER A 448 -17.03 24.91 18.53
C SER A 448 -18.31 24.59 17.77
N VAL A 449 -19.33 24.19 18.53
CA VAL A 449 -20.72 24.17 18.10
C VAL A 449 -21.52 25.06 19.04
N GLN A 450 -22.40 25.88 18.48
CA GLN A 450 -23.27 26.78 19.23
C GLN A 450 -24.69 26.69 18.69
N VAL A 451 -25.70 26.93 19.52
CA VAL A 451 -27.11 26.89 19.11
C VAL A 451 -27.78 28.23 19.37
N SER A 452 -28.59 28.68 18.42
CA SER A 452 -29.46 29.84 18.53
C SER A 452 -30.92 29.39 18.53
N ILE A 453 -31.74 30.10 19.32
CA ILE A 453 -33.20 29.94 19.40
C ILE A 453 -33.81 31.21 18.81
N ASP A 454 -34.72 31.06 17.86
CA ASP A 454 -35.44 32.13 17.14
C ASP A 454 -34.53 33.22 16.55
N GLY A 455 -33.33 32.84 16.11
CA GLY A 455 -32.33 33.77 15.58
C GLY A 455 -31.69 34.69 16.63
N GLY A 456 -31.90 34.40 17.92
CA GLY A 456 -31.26 35.10 19.03
C GLY A 456 -29.77 34.79 19.21
N SER A 457 -29.22 35.18 20.37
CA SER A 457 -27.81 34.96 20.68
C SER A 457 -27.45 33.47 20.74
N TYR A 458 -26.23 33.14 20.34
CA TYR A 458 -25.72 31.77 20.34
C TYR A 458 -25.27 31.34 21.74
N ALA A 459 -25.72 30.17 22.18
CA ALA A 459 -25.23 29.47 23.37
C ALA A 459 -24.25 28.36 22.97
N ASN A 460 -23.15 28.20 23.71
CA ASN A 460 -22.18 27.13 23.44
C ASN A 460 -22.74 25.75 23.79
N ALA A 461 -22.64 24.80 22.87
CA ALA A 461 -22.93 23.40 23.12
C ALA A 461 -21.72 22.72 23.78
N SER A 462 -21.97 21.62 24.48
CA SER A 462 -20.94 20.71 24.99
C SER A 462 -20.60 19.65 23.94
N GLY A 463 -19.31 19.45 23.66
CA GLY A 463 -18.83 18.54 22.60
C GLY A 463 -18.71 19.22 21.23
N THR A 464 -18.00 18.57 20.30
CA THR A 464 -17.72 19.11 18.97
C THR A 464 -18.29 18.23 17.86
N THR A 465 -17.82 16.98 17.73
CA THR A 465 -18.28 16.04 16.68
C THR A 465 -19.64 15.44 17.00
N SER A 466 -19.85 15.05 18.26
CA SER A 466 -21.16 14.77 18.86
C SER A 466 -21.35 15.80 19.94
N TRP A 467 -22.40 16.60 19.82
CA TRP A 467 -22.61 17.76 20.68
C TRP A 467 -23.98 17.71 21.34
N THR A 468 -24.10 18.37 22.49
CA THR A 468 -25.33 18.46 23.28
C THR A 468 -25.51 19.87 23.84
N LEU A 469 -26.76 20.33 23.96
CA LEU A 469 -27.12 21.55 24.67
C LEU A 469 -28.40 21.34 25.46
N THR A 470 -28.36 21.65 26.75
CA THR A 470 -29.57 21.66 27.59
C THR A 470 -30.28 23.00 27.47
N VAL A 471 -31.57 22.94 27.13
CA VAL A 471 -32.46 24.10 26.98
C VAL A 471 -33.54 24.04 28.05
N ASN A 472 -33.70 25.12 28.81
CA ASN A 472 -34.84 25.29 29.70
C ASN A 472 -35.98 25.98 28.95
N THR A 473 -36.96 25.18 28.53
CA THR A 473 -38.11 25.68 27.76
C THR A 473 -39.07 26.53 28.58
N THR A 474 -39.01 26.52 29.93
CA THR A 474 -39.88 27.36 30.78
C THR A 474 -39.57 28.85 30.65
N ALA A 475 -38.42 29.21 30.08
CA ALA A 475 -38.05 30.59 29.77
C ALA A 475 -38.56 31.04 28.39
N LEU A 476 -39.14 30.12 27.60
CA LEU A 476 -39.71 30.38 26.28
C LEU A 476 -41.24 30.49 26.39
N SER A 477 -41.84 31.27 25.49
CA SER A 477 -43.28 31.30 25.31
C SER A 477 -43.80 29.93 24.83
N ASN A 478 -45.10 29.65 25.02
CA ASN A 478 -45.72 28.51 24.35
C ASN A 478 -45.90 28.84 22.86
N GLY A 479 -45.70 27.85 22.00
CA GLY A 479 -45.78 27.98 20.54
C GLY A 479 -44.57 27.40 19.82
N THR A 480 -44.51 27.59 18.50
CA THR A 480 -43.38 27.12 17.69
C THR A 480 -42.15 27.98 17.88
N HIS A 481 -41.02 27.34 18.13
CA HIS A 481 -39.69 27.95 18.22
C HIS A 481 -38.74 27.28 17.22
N SER A 482 -37.89 28.09 16.57
CA SER A 482 -36.94 27.63 15.55
C SER A 482 -35.52 27.59 16.10
N PHE A 483 -34.89 26.43 16.04
CA PHE A 483 -33.52 26.21 16.52
C PHE A 483 -32.56 26.07 15.35
N SER A 484 -31.36 26.62 15.48
CA SER A 484 -30.27 26.43 14.51
C SER A 484 -28.95 26.21 15.21
N ALA A 485 -28.14 25.28 14.71
CA ALA A 485 -26.79 25.05 15.20
C ALA A 485 -25.78 25.67 14.24
N LYS A 486 -24.78 26.39 14.77
CA LYS A 486 -23.64 26.92 14.04
C LYS A 486 -22.39 26.19 14.46
N VAL A 487 -21.58 25.76 13.50
CA VAL A 487 -20.28 25.13 13.71
C VAL A 487 -19.16 26.06 13.25
N THR A 488 -18.01 26.02 13.95
CA THR A 488 -16.79 26.73 13.57
C THR A 488 -15.60 25.77 13.54
N ASP A 489 -14.82 25.79 12.46
CA ASP A 489 -13.58 25.00 12.32
C ASP A 489 -12.34 25.76 12.87
N PRO A 490 -11.14 25.13 12.96
CA PRO A 490 -9.91 25.80 13.38
C PRO A 490 -9.45 26.94 12.48
N SER A 491 -9.97 27.03 11.26
CA SER A 491 -9.68 28.10 10.30
C SER A 491 -10.67 29.26 10.38
N GLY A 492 -11.61 29.21 11.32
CA GLY A 492 -12.67 30.22 11.49
C GLY A 492 -13.79 30.14 10.47
N ARG A 493 -13.85 29.10 9.63
CA ARG A 493 -14.97 28.88 8.70
C ARG A 493 -16.17 28.37 9.47
N THR A 494 -17.35 28.80 9.05
CA THR A 494 -18.60 28.46 9.76
C THR A 494 -19.67 27.97 8.82
N ALA A 495 -20.52 27.08 9.33
CA ALA A 495 -21.77 26.67 8.68
C ALA A 495 -22.90 26.60 9.70
N THR A 496 -24.13 26.70 9.23
CA THR A 496 -25.35 26.64 10.05
C THR A 496 -26.21 25.47 9.58
N SER A 497 -26.83 24.75 10.52
CA SER A 497 -27.77 23.68 10.22
C SER A 497 -29.03 24.20 9.53
N SER A 498 -29.83 23.29 8.98
CA SER A 498 -31.25 23.57 8.75
C SER A 498 -31.95 23.94 10.07
N LEU A 499 -33.05 24.68 9.96
CA LEU A 499 -33.90 24.97 11.12
C LEU A 499 -34.53 23.68 11.64
N LEU A 500 -34.58 23.57 12.97
CA LEU A 500 -35.35 22.58 13.71
C LEU A 500 -36.48 23.33 14.42
N ASP A 501 -37.72 23.13 13.97
CA ASP A 501 -38.90 23.75 14.56
C ASP A 501 -39.50 22.81 15.61
N LEU A 502 -39.57 23.27 16.86
CA LEU A 502 -40.13 22.53 17.98
C LEU A 502 -41.30 23.32 18.57
N ASN A 503 -42.35 22.62 18.98
CA ASN A 503 -43.50 23.24 19.63
C ASN A 503 -43.29 23.23 21.15
N VAL A 504 -43.07 24.39 21.76
CA VAL A 504 -42.96 24.53 23.21
C VAL A 504 -44.36 24.58 23.82
N ASN A 505 -44.64 23.70 24.77
CA ASN A 505 -45.86 23.73 25.57
C ASN A 505 -45.55 23.48 27.04
N ASN A 506 -45.39 24.56 27.82
CA ASN A 506 -45.18 24.52 29.27
C ASN A 506 -46.49 24.46 30.07
N GLY A 507 -47.63 24.18 29.41
CA GLY A 507 -48.96 24.29 29.99
C GLY A 507 -49.45 25.73 30.07
N SER A 508 -50.75 25.92 30.29
CA SER A 508 -51.33 27.23 30.60
C SER A 508 -51.26 27.52 32.09
N LEU A 509 -50.84 28.73 32.48
CA LEU A 509 -51.09 29.23 33.83
C LEU A 509 -52.61 29.38 34.00
N ALA A 510 -53.27 28.46 34.71
CA ALA A 510 -54.67 28.63 35.06
C ALA A 510 -54.85 29.93 35.87
N SER A 511 -55.59 30.89 35.31
CA SER A 511 -55.74 32.25 35.87
C SER A 511 -56.72 32.34 37.03
N ASP A 512 -57.50 31.28 37.26
CA ASP A 512 -58.45 31.12 38.34
C ASP A 512 -57.86 30.43 39.57
N CYS A 513 -56.59 29.98 39.55
CA CYS A 513 -55.96 29.34 40.69
C CYS A 513 -55.80 30.32 41.87
N THR A 514 -56.45 30.01 42.98
CA THR A 514 -56.26 30.73 44.25
C THR A 514 -55.07 30.18 45.05
N LEU A 515 -54.81 28.87 44.93
CA LEU A 515 -53.71 28.18 45.60
C LEU A 515 -53.14 27.09 44.70
N TYR A 516 -51.86 26.78 44.87
CA TYR A 516 -51.14 25.69 44.23
C TYR A 516 -50.71 24.67 45.27
N ALA A 517 -50.95 23.39 44.98
CA ALA A 517 -50.47 22.28 45.79
C ALA A 517 -49.64 21.30 44.96
N SER A 518 -48.70 20.62 45.60
CA SER A 518 -47.87 19.56 45.01
C SER A 518 -47.72 18.41 46.02
N PRO A 519 -47.56 17.13 45.58
CA PRO A 519 -47.27 16.02 46.50
C PRO A 519 -45.97 16.24 47.29
N SER A 520 -45.01 16.97 46.71
CA SER A 520 -43.74 17.35 47.34
C SER A 520 -43.74 18.77 47.92
N GLY A 521 -44.89 19.45 47.93
CA GLY A 521 -45.01 20.82 48.45
C GLY A 521 -44.83 20.90 49.97
N SER A 522 -44.45 22.07 50.47
CA SER A 522 -44.31 22.33 51.92
C SER A 522 -45.48 23.16 52.45
N SER A 523 -46.03 22.81 53.61
CA SER A 523 -47.10 23.60 54.27
C SER A 523 -46.68 25.04 54.59
N SER A 524 -45.38 25.31 54.72
CA SER A 524 -44.81 26.64 54.97
C SER A 524 -44.84 27.55 53.75
N ASN A 525 -45.02 27.02 52.54
CA ASN A 525 -45.03 27.83 51.32
C ASN A 525 -46.30 28.69 51.24
N SER A 526 -46.24 29.83 50.53
CA SER A 526 -47.43 30.69 50.33
C SER A 526 -48.53 29.99 49.53
N GLY A 527 -48.15 29.10 48.60
CA GLY A 527 -49.07 28.44 47.70
C GLY A 527 -49.63 29.36 46.61
N THR A 528 -49.11 30.57 46.44
CA THR A 528 -49.62 31.55 45.46
C THR A 528 -49.02 31.40 44.06
N SER A 529 -48.07 30.47 43.88
CA SER A 529 -47.39 30.20 42.60
C SER A 529 -47.11 28.70 42.45
N PRO A 530 -47.13 28.14 41.22
CA PRO A 530 -46.76 26.75 40.97
C PRO A 530 -45.29 26.45 41.32
N SER A 531 -44.42 27.46 41.37
CA SER A 531 -43.00 27.31 41.77
C SER A 531 -42.78 27.23 43.29
N SER A 532 -43.82 27.49 44.09
CA SER A 532 -43.76 27.38 45.56
C SER A 532 -45.09 26.81 46.09
N PRO A 533 -45.43 25.57 45.71
CA PRO A 533 -46.72 24.98 46.03
C PRO A 533 -46.76 24.56 47.51
N LYS A 534 -47.94 24.64 48.12
CA LYS A 534 -48.17 24.05 49.44
C LYS A 534 -48.20 22.52 49.34
N SER A 535 -47.99 21.85 50.47
CA SER A 535 -48.47 20.47 50.61
C SER A 535 -49.99 20.45 50.41
N PHE A 536 -50.57 19.31 50.05
CA PHE A 536 -52.02 19.22 49.86
C PHE A 536 -52.81 19.57 51.13
N SER A 537 -52.39 19.06 52.29
CA SER A 537 -52.98 19.40 53.58
C SER A 537 -52.80 20.88 53.93
N GLY A 538 -51.64 21.45 53.63
CA GLY A 538 -51.37 22.87 53.81
C GLY A 538 -52.26 23.75 52.93
N ALA A 539 -52.51 23.35 51.68
CA ALA A 539 -53.42 24.05 50.78
C ALA A 539 -54.86 23.96 51.27
N ALA A 540 -55.34 22.77 51.64
CA ALA A 540 -56.69 22.57 52.17
C ALA A 540 -56.94 23.32 53.49
N SER A 541 -55.92 23.53 54.32
CA SER A 541 -56.04 24.34 55.53
C SER A 541 -56.13 25.84 55.23
N ALA A 542 -55.68 26.27 54.05
CA ALA A 542 -55.65 27.67 53.62
C ALA A 542 -56.80 28.05 52.66
N THR A 543 -57.64 27.09 52.25
CA THR A 543 -58.80 27.35 51.38
C THR A 543 -59.96 27.99 52.12
N GLY A 544 -60.74 28.83 51.42
CA GLY A 544 -62.02 29.38 51.86
C GLY A 544 -63.09 29.29 50.77
N PRO A 545 -64.32 29.81 51.03
CA PRO A 545 -65.42 29.82 50.05
C PRO A 545 -64.99 30.34 48.67
N GLY A 546 -65.19 29.54 47.62
CA GLY A 546 -64.82 29.88 46.24
C GLY A 546 -63.36 29.65 45.84
N SER A 547 -62.51 29.12 46.72
CA SER A 547 -61.11 28.82 46.39
C SER A 547 -61.00 27.77 45.28
N VAL A 548 -60.12 28.03 44.30
CA VAL A 548 -59.65 27.05 43.31
C VAL A 548 -58.23 26.62 43.68
N VAL A 549 -58.03 25.36 44.02
CA VAL A 549 -56.75 24.75 44.32
C VAL A 549 -56.26 23.97 43.11
N CYS A 550 -55.16 24.43 42.54
CA CYS A 550 -54.51 23.87 41.36
C CYS A 550 -53.45 22.86 41.79
N LEU A 551 -53.71 21.59 41.48
CA LEU A 551 -52.87 20.45 41.83
C LEU A 551 -51.84 20.22 40.72
N LEU A 552 -50.56 20.36 41.04
CA LEU A 552 -49.47 19.97 40.14
C LEU A 552 -49.47 18.44 39.97
N GLY A 553 -48.98 17.96 38.83
CA GLY A 553 -48.92 16.54 38.50
C GLY A 553 -48.25 15.68 39.59
N GLY A 554 -48.77 14.47 39.77
CA GLY A 554 -48.28 13.51 40.77
C GLY A 554 -49.40 12.93 41.64
N THR A 555 -49.01 12.16 42.66
CA THR A 555 -49.93 11.36 43.48
C THR A 555 -50.15 11.97 44.86
N TYR A 556 -51.39 12.31 45.19
CA TYR A 556 -51.80 12.90 46.47
C TYR A 556 -52.48 11.84 47.34
N SER A 557 -51.99 11.67 48.56
CA SER A 557 -52.57 10.71 49.52
C SER A 557 -53.72 11.35 50.31
N PHE A 558 -54.90 10.74 50.25
CA PHE A 558 -56.08 11.09 51.03
C PHE A 558 -56.27 10.03 52.10
N SER A 559 -55.92 10.37 53.35
CA SER A 559 -56.20 9.51 54.50
C SER A 559 -57.62 9.74 55.03
N SER A 560 -58.07 8.88 55.94
CA SER A 560 -59.31 9.03 56.72
C SER A 560 -59.33 10.25 57.66
N THR A 561 -58.31 11.11 57.61
CA THR A 561 -58.17 12.30 58.47
C THR A 561 -58.31 13.61 57.69
N PHE A 562 -58.64 13.57 56.40
CA PHE A 562 -58.88 14.78 55.61
C PHE A 562 -60.16 15.51 56.07
N SER A 563 -59.98 16.74 56.52
CA SER A 563 -61.05 17.64 56.94
C SER A 563 -61.47 18.55 55.79
N PRO A 564 -62.65 18.37 55.16
CA PRO A 564 -63.12 19.31 54.15
C PRO A 564 -63.22 20.75 54.72
N PRO A 565 -62.68 21.75 54.00
CA PRO A 565 -62.83 23.15 54.36
C PRO A 565 -64.30 23.60 54.29
N ALA A 566 -64.68 24.57 55.12
CA ALA A 566 -66.01 25.14 55.07
C ALA A 566 -66.14 26.08 53.86
N SER A 567 -67.05 25.77 52.95
CA SER A 567 -67.28 26.57 51.75
C SER A 567 -68.53 27.45 51.84
N GLY A 568 -69.39 27.22 52.84
CA GLY A 568 -70.58 28.04 53.07
C GLY A 568 -71.73 27.61 52.15
N THR A 569 -72.12 28.44 51.18
CA THR A 569 -73.31 28.23 50.33
C THR A 569 -73.01 27.45 49.04
N PRO A 570 -74.03 26.90 48.34
CA PRO A 570 -73.85 26.19 47.08
C PRO A 570 -73.23 27.00 45.94
N SER A 571 -73.17 28.32 46.05
CA SER A 571 -72.56 29.20 45.04
C SER A 571 -71.05 29.38 45.22
N SER A 572 -70.46 28.84 46.29
CA SER A 572 -69.07 29.06 46.68
C SER A 572 -68.29 27.75 46.76
N TRP A 573 -68.33 26.95 45.69
CA TRP A 573 -67.59 25.68 45.60
C TRP A 573 -66.09 25.89 45.80
N ILE A 574 -65.47 24.98 46.55
CA ILE A 574 -64.01 24.86 46.59
C ILE A 574 -63.62 23.83 45.54
N VAL A 575 -62.87 24.27 44.53
CA VAL A 575 -62.53 23.46 43.36
C VAL A 575 -61.10 22.96 43.47
N TYR A 576 -60.89 21.64 43.44
CA TYR A 576 -59.58 21.03 43.26
C TYR A 576 -59.44 20.58 41.81
N LYS A 577 -58.43 21.06 41.08
CA LYS A 577 -58.27 20.72 39.67
C LYS A 577 -56.83 20.44 39.29
N ALA A 578 -56.63 19.59 38.28
CA ALA A 578 -55.30 19.38 37.72
C ALA A 578 -54.74 20.68 37.11
N TYR A 579 -53.44 20.87 37.27
CA TYR A 579 -52.68 22.00 36.75
C TYR A 579 -51.57 21.53 35.81
N GLY A 580 -51.58 22.05 34.58
CA GLY A 580 -50.72 21.60 33.50
C GLY A 580 -51.17 20.27 32.88
N ASP A 581 -50.29 19.67 32.08
CA ASP A 581 -50.59 18.45 31.30
C ASP A 581 -50.19 17.15 32.02
N SER A 582 -49.55 17.26 33.19
CA SER A 582 -49.16 16.09 33.98
C SER A 582 -50.37 15.51 34.72
N PRO A 583 -50.57 14.18 34.69
CA PRO A 583 -51.70 13.56 35.38
C PRO A 583 -51.61 13.77 36.89
N VAL A 584 -52.74 14.10 37.49
CA VAL A 584 -52.90 14.15 38.95
C VAL A 584 -53.63 12.90 39.38
N TYR A 585 -53.04 12.16 40.33
CA TYR A 585 -53.62 10.97 40.92
C TYR A 585 -54.03 11.25 42.35
N ILE A 586 -55.25 10.87 42.71
CA ILE A 586 -55.69 10.82 44.12
C ILE A 586 -55.61 9.37 44.58
N ASN A 587 -54.85 9.14 45.65
CA ASN A 587 -54.66 7.85 46.30
C ASN A 587 -55.36 7.84 47.66
N TYR A 588 -56.43 7.06 47.80
CA TYR A 588 -57.07 6.88 49.10
C TYR A 588 -56.30 5.85 49.93
N THR A 589 -55.90 6.22 51.15
CA THR A 589 -55.09 5.38 52.06
C THR A 589 -55.82 5.00 53.35
N GLY A 590 -57.15 5.21 53.42
CA GLY A 590 -57.98 4.78 54.56
C GLY A 590 -58.36 3.30 54.52
N ALA A 591 -59.00 2.81 55.59
CA ALA A 591 -59.40 1.40 55.72
C ALA A 591 -60.59 1.04 54.79
N PRO A 592 -60.77 -0.25 54.41
CA PRO A 592 -61.81 -0.69 53.46
C PRO A 592 -63.26 -0.71 53.99
N ASP A 593 -63.53 -0.14 55.15
CA ASP A 593 -64.71 -0.43 55.97
C ASP A 593 -65.95 0.39 55.60
N GLY A 594 -66.30 0.54 54.31
CA GLY A 594 -67.61 1.09 53.87
C GLY A 594 -68.02 2.45 54.45
N GLN A 595 -67.07 3.16 55.06
CA GLN A 595 -67.25 4.44 55.72
C GLN A 595 -66.91 5.53 54.71
N VAL A 596 -67.78 6.54 54.62
CA VAL A 596 -67.77 7.55 53.54
C VAL A 596 -66.38 8.21 53.37
N MET A 597 -65.92 8.45 52.13
CA MET A 597 -64.57 9.03 51.86
C MET A 597 -64.31 10.35 52.61
N PHE A 598 -65.36 11.07 53.01
CA PHE A 598 -65.30 12.26 53.87
C PHE A 598 -65.83 11.93 55.27
N ARG A 599 -65.03 11.27 56.11
CA ARG A 599 -65.29 11.13 57.55
C ARG A 599 -64.20 11.80 58.37
N PHE A 600 -64.64 12.49 59.41
CA PHE A 600 -63.77 13.09 60.39
C PHE A 600 -63.48 12.11 61.52
N ASN A 601 -62.19 11.95 61.82
CA ASN A 601 -61.55 11.19 62.88
C ASN A 601 -62.22 11.33 64.27
N GLY A 602 -63.38 10.69 64.48
CA GLY A 602 -64.19 10.81 65.70
C GLY A 602 -64.71 12.22 66.02
N GLY A 603 -64.54 13.18 65.10
CA GLY A 603 -64.95 14.58 65.26
C GLY A 603 -66.37 14.83 64.75
N SER A 604 -67.06 15.79 65.34
CA SER A 604 -68.36 16.26 64.86
C SER A 604 -68.25 16.79 63.42
N PHE A 605 -69.23 16.47 62.57
CA PHE A 605 -69.37 17.12 61.27
C PHE A 605 -69.26 18.65 61.43
N PRO A 606 -68.54 19.37 60.54
CA PRO A 606 -68.60 20.82 60.53
C PRO A 606 -70.06 21.23 60.46
N SER A 607 -70.48 22.13 61.34
CA SER A 607 -71.88 22.58 61.39
C SER A 607 -72.34 23.26 60.09
N ASN A 608 -71.37 23.68 59.26
CA ASN A 608 -71.62 24.43 58.04
C ASN A 608 -71.41 23.55 56.80
N PRO A 609 -72.29 23.67 55.79
CA PRO A 609 -72.20 22.88 54.58
C PRO A 609 -70.92 23.18 53.79
N ALA A 610 -70.45 22.17 53.07
CA ALA A 610 -69.25 22.22 52.23
C ALA A 610 -69.59 21.70 50.84
N TYR A 611 -69.14 22.42 49.83
CA TYR A 611 -69.39 22.20 48.42
C TYR A 611 -68.03 22.05 47.73
N LEU A 612 -67.64 20.82 47.42
CA LEU A 612 -66.32 20.50 46.85
C LEU A 612 -66.45 19.99 45.42
N GLU A 613 -65.62 20.49 44.51
CA GLU A 613 -65.61 20.04 43.12
C GLU A 613 -64.22 19.55 42.72
N PHE A 614 -64.13 18.37 42.10
CA PHE A 614 -62.87 17.81 41.63
C PHE A 614 -62.87 17.72 40.10
N ARG A 615 -61.95 18.41 39.42
CA ARG A 615 -61.91 18.48 37.95
C ARG A 615 -60.64 17.84 37.38
N ASN A 616 -60.81 16.99 36.37
CA ASN A 616 -59.71 16.40 35.59
C ASN A 616 -58.66 15.66 36.43
N LEU A 617 -59.09 14.95 37.48
CA LEU A 617 -58.22 14.13 38.33
C LEU A 617 -58.41 12.65 38.01
N ASN A 618 -57.34 11.87 38.14
CA ASN A 618 -57.39 10.43 38.02
C ASN A 618 -57.51 9.82 39.43
N LEU A 619 -58.49 8.96 39.65
CA LEU A 619 -58.58 8.16 40.87
C LEU A 619 -57.81 6.87 40.62
N ASN A 620 -56.84 6.54 41.48
CA ASN A 620 -55.99 5.37 41.28
C ASN A 620 -56.64 4.04 41.76
N GLY A 621 -57.98 4.01 41.82
CA GLY A 621 -58.80 2.98 42.46
C GLY A 621 -58.17 1.59 42.40
N GLN A 622 -57.83 1.06 43.58
CA GLN A 622 -57.20 -0.27 43.71
C GLN A 622 -58.17 -1.42 43.42
N GLY A 623 -59.22 -1.18 42.62
CA GLY A 623 -60.11 -2.21 42.09
C GLY A 623 -61.21 -2.68 43.04
N ASN A 624 -61.56 -1.95 44.10
CA ASN A 624 -62.66 -2.33 45.01
C ASN A 624 -63.92 -1.49 44.74
N ALA A 625 -65.08 -2.14 44.67
CA ALA A 625 -66.36 -1.54 44.28
C ALA A 625 -66.96 -0.49 45.26
N LEU A 626 -66.22 -0.10 46.31
CA LEU A 626 -66.60 0.91 47.29
C LEU A 626 -65.84 2.25 47.15
N ASP A 627 -64.97 2.38 46.14
CA ASP A 627 -64.11 3.55 45.91
C ASP A 627 -64.84 4.77 45.27
N GLY A 628 -66.15 4.87 45.48
CA GLY A 628 -66.92 6.06 45.14
C GLY A 628 -66.76 7.12 46.23
N PHE A 629 -66.56 8.38 45.86
CA PHE A 629 -66.70 9.46 46.83
C PHE A 629 -68.12 9.47 47.37
N PHE A 630 -68.27 9.10 48.63
CA PHE A 630 -69.56 9.14 49.31
C PHE A 630 -69.64 10.40 50.17
N CYS A 631 -70.71 11.18 50.01
CA CYS A 631 -71.02 12.35 50.82
C CYS A 631 -72.26 12.10 51.68
N SER A 632 -72.21 12.55 52.94
CA SER A 632 -73.33 12.46 53.88
C SER A 632 -73.53 13.77 54.62
N GLY A 633 -74.76 14.06 55.08
CA GLY A 633 -75.09 15.31 55.76
C GLY A 633 -75.48 16.42 54.78
N SER A 634 -75.23 17.68 55.15
CA SER A 634 -75.54 18.88 54.33
C SER A 634 -74.43 19.25 53.33
N HIS A 635 -73.50 18.32 53.05
CA HIS A 635 -72.36 18.54 52.16
C HIS A 635 -72.63 18.01 50.75
N HIS A 636 -71.97 18.62 49.77
CA HIS A 636 -72.12 18.29 48.37
C HIS A 636 -70.75 18.13 47.70
N LEU A 637 -70.68 17.16 46.80
CA LEU A 637 -69.50 16.88 46.00
C LEU A 637 -69.88 16.80 44.54
N ARG A 638 -69.00 17.32 43.68
CA ARG A 638 -69.16 17.31 42.24
C ARG A 638 -67.91 16.80 41.53
#